data_AF-A0A9D4A3M7-F1
#
_entry.id   AF-A0A9D4A3M7-F1
#
_cell.length_a   1.000
_cell.length_b   1.000
_cell.length_c   1.000
_cell.angle_alpha   90.00
_cell.angle_beta   90.00
_cell.angle_gamma   90.00
#
_symmetry.space_group_name_H-M   'P 1'
#
loop_
_entity.id
_entity.type
_entity.pdbx_description
1 polymer ?
#
loop_
_entity_poly.entity_id
_entity_poly.type
_entity_poly.pdbx_seq_one_letter_code
_entity_poly.pdbx_strand_id
1 'polypeptide(L)'
;MLRCIQSICQSQKPPLLSFKRDLSPYIYDSMYVGFSSSAGSILSSNYILAWSFKMNGSAEELDLSHLPKSPRYDNDNDNNRGIKQLKKILAFTLSFTGLTLELVWLRLRKNASASPRKSVRYRF
;
A
#
# COMPACT_ATOMS: atom_id res chain seq x y z
N MET A 1 16.60 -19.18 38.81
CA MET A 1 17.15 -18.85 37.48
C MET A 1 16.69 -19.99 36.57
N LEU A 2 15.52 -19.97 35.93
CA LEU A 2 15.06 -19.12 34.83
C LEU A 2 13.55 -18.85 34.98
N ARG A 3 13.20 -17.60 35.32
CA ARG A 3 11.83 -17.07 35.36
C ARG A 3 11.55 -16.19 34.13
N CYS A 4 11.90 -16.65 32.93
CA CYS A 4 11.87 -15.79 31.74
C CYS A 4 11.44 -16.50 30.44
N ILE A 5 10.34 -17.28 30.46
CA ILE A 5 9.57 -17.56 29.23
C ILE A 5 8.06 -17.36 29.50
N GLN A 6 7.75 -16.48 30.45
CA GLN A 6 6.38 -16.18 30.88
C GLN A 6 5.70 -15.10 30.01
N SER A 7 6.23 -14.79 28.81
CA SER A 7 5.87 -13.58 28.06
C SER A 7 5.33 -13.76 26.63
N ILE A 8 5.21 -14.97 26.06
CA ILE A 8 4.81 -15.11 24.63
C ILE A 8 3.45 -15.80 24.43
N CYS A 9 2.95 -16.55 25.40
CA CYS A 9 1.58 -17.08 25.36
C CYS A 9 0.83 -16.62 26.61
N GLN A 10 0.45 -15.35 26.68
CA GLN A 10 -0.65 -15.00 27.58
C GLN A 10 -1.85 -15.82 27.10
N SER A 11 -2.26 -16.82 27.88
CA SER A 11 -3.58 -17.42 27.80
C SER A 11 -4.60 -16.34 28.19
N GLN A 12 -4.80 -15.35 27.31
CA GLN A 12 -5.79 -14.32 27.47
C GLN A 12 -7.15 -15.02 27.43
N LYS A 13 -7.88 -14.96 28.54
CA LYS A 13 -9.28 -15.37 28.55
C LYS A 13 -9.98 -14.61 27.42
N PRO A 14 -10.80 -15.26 26.58
CA PRO A 14 -11.50 -14.57 25.52
C PRO A 14 -12.30 -13.42 26.14
N PRO A 15 -12.25 -12.20 25.59
CA PRO A 15 -13.07 -11.11 26.09
C PRO A 15 -14.53 -11.49 25.91
N LEU A 16 -15.22 -11.79 27.01
CA LEU A 16 -16.63 -12.15 27.01
C LEU A 16 -17.47 -10.89 27.19
N LEU A 17 -18.30 -10.58 26.18
CA LEU A 17 -19.32 -9.54 26.26
C LEU A 17 -20.69 -10.21 26.18
N SER A 18 -21.58 -9.90 27.13
CA SER A 18 -22.96 -10.36 27.13
C SER A 18 -23.90 -9.18 27.30
N PHE A 19 -24.91 -9.08 26.44
CA PHE A 19 -25.91 -8.02 26.48
C PHE A 19 -27.29 -8.60 26.23
N LYS A 20 -28.22 -8.34 27.16
CA LYS A 20 -29.60 -8.84 27.09
C LYS A 20 -30.50 -7.76 26.51
N ARG A 21 -30.97 -7.97 25.28
CA ARG A 21 -32.02 -7.15 24.65
C ARG A 21 -32.96 -8.02 23.87
N ASP A 22 -34.22 -7.61 23.86
CA ASP A 22 -35.21 -8.18 22.96
C ASP A 22 -34.92 -7.70 21.54
N LEU A 23 -34.52 -8.64 20.68
CA LEU A 23 -34.25 -8.41 19.26
C LEU A 23 -35.49 -8.69 18.39
N SER A 24 -36.56 -9.28 18.96
CA SER A 24 -37.81 -9.58 18.27
C SER A 24 -38.39 -8.42 17.45
N PRO A 25 -38.35 -7.15 17.92
CA PRO A 25 -38.91 -6.04 17.12
C PRO A 25 -38.01 -5.60 15.95
N TYR A 26 -36.75 -6.04 15.88
CA TYR A 26 -35.80 -5.62 14.85
C TYR A 26 -35.45 -6.72 13.84
N ILE A 27 -35.71 -7.99 14.18
CA ILE A 27 -35.45 -9.16 13.35
C ILE A 27 -36.71 -9.48 12.53
N TYR A 28 -36.55 -9.68 11.23
CA TYR A 28 -37.61 -10.16 10.35
C TYR A 28 -37.55 -11.69 10.18
N ASP A 29 -38.62 -12.31 9.69
CA ASP A 29 -38.70 -13.75 9.43
C ASP A 29 -37.58 -14.27 8.51
N SER A 30 -37.08 -13.41 7.63
CA SER A 30 -35.97 -13.71 6.72
C SER A 30 -34.98 -12.56 6.72
N MET A 31 -33.73 -12.86 7.08
CA MET A 31 -32.63 -11.91 7.15
C MET A 31 -31.33 -12.56 6.67
N TYR A 32 -30.37 -11.71 6.29
CA TYR A 32 -29.04 -12.14 5.90
C TYR A 32 -28.04 -11.85 7.02
N VAL A 33 -27.14 -12.80 7.26
CA VAL A 33 -26.03 -12.65 8.20
C VAL A 33 -24.72 -12.76 7.44
N GLY A 34 -23.74 -11.95 7.84
CA GLY A 34 -22.46 -11.92 7.18
C GLY A 34 -21.51 -10.94 7.84
N PHE A 35 -20.35 -10.78 7.24
CA PHE A 35 -19.31 -9.89 7.71
C PHE A 35 -19.23 -8.65 6.82
N SER A 36 -18.94 -7.51 7.45
CA SER A 36 -18.65 -6.26 6.75
C SER A 36 -17.37 -5.66 7.32
N SER A 37 -16.55 -5.08 6.44
CA SER A 37 -15.28 -4.48 6.81
C SER A 37 -14.98 -3.30 5.90
N SER A 38 -14.25 -2.31 6.42
CA SER A 38 -13.78 -1.15 5.67
C SER A 38 -12.28 -1.00 5.85
N ALA A 39 -11.60 -0.62 4.78
CA ALA A 39 -10.22 -0.17 4.83
C ALA A 39 -10.24 1.36 5.05
N GLY A 40 -9.78 1.80 6.22
CA GLY A 40 -9.63 3.23 6.52
C GLY A 40 -8.37 3.82 5.88
N SER A 41 -7.92 4.97 6.39
CA SER A 41 -6.68 5.64 5.93
C SER A 41 -5.42 4.79 6.07
N ILE A 42 -5.47 3.77 6.93
CA ILE A 42 -4.44 2.75 7.10
C ILE A 42 -4.93 1.50 6.36
N LEU A 43 -4.14 1.01 5.41
CA LEU A 43 -4.43 -0.22 4.68
C LEU A 43 -4.51 -1.40 5.66
N SER A 44 -5.72 -1.90 5.88
CA SER A 44 -5.99 -3.10 6.66
C SER A 44 -6.50 -4.22 5.74
N SER A 45 -6.02 -5.44 5.96
CA SER A 45 -6.48 -6.62 5.24
C SER A 45 -7.24 -7.51 6.22
N ASN A 46 -8.54 -7.69 5.98
CA ASN A 46 -9.45 -8.40 6.87
C ASN A 46 -9.85 -9.72 6.20
N TYR A 47 -9.34 -10.84 6.72
CA TYR A 47 -9.59 -12.18 6.19
C TYR A 47 -10.38 -13.02 7.19
N ILE A 48 -11.45 -13.64 6.71
CA ILE A 48 -12.20 -14.66 7.46
C ILE A 48 -11.75 -16.00 6.93
N LEU A 49 -10.98 -16.74 7.74
CA LEU A 49 -10.49 -18.07 7.34
C LEU A 49 -11.62 -19.09 7.36
N ALA A 50 -12.58 -18.92 8.28
CA ALA A 50 -13.59 -19.92 8.57
C ALA A 50 -14.79 -19.27 9.30
N TRP A 51 -16.00 -19.79 9.08
CA TRP A 51 -17.22 -19.38 9.79
C TRP A 51 -18.09 -20.60 10.06
N SER A 52 -18.86 -20.60 11.16
CA SER A 52 -20.02 -21.47 11.34
C SER A 52 -21.10 -20.69 12.07
N PHE A 53 -22.36 -20.85 11.67
CA PHE A 53 -23.49 -20.09 12.21
C PHE A 53 -24.74 -20.96 12.26
N LYS A 54 -25.48 -20.87 13.38
CA LYS A 54 -26.78 -21.52 13.55
C LYS A 54 -27.66 -20.66 14.46
N MET A 55 -28.90 -20.43 14.03
CA MET A 55 -29.87 -19.60 14.78
C MET A 55 -30.50 -20.38 15.95
N ASN A 56 -30.85 -21.65 15.73
CA ASN A 56 -31.56 -22.49 16.70
C ASN A 56 -30.68 -23.69 17.10
N GLY A 57 -29.82 -23.50 18.09
CA GLY A 57 -28.97 -24.53 18.68
C GLY A 57 -27.48 -24.27 18.51
N SER A 58 -26.65 -25.30 18.73
CA SER A 58 -25.20 -25.17 18.59
C SER A 58 -24.79 -25.23 17.11
N ALA A 59 -23.97 -24.27 16.69
CA ALA A 59 -23.28 -24.35 15.41
C ALA A 59 -22.31 -25.54 15.40
N GLU A 60 -22.01 -26.05 14.20
CA GLU A 60 -21.00 -27.08 14.01
C GLU A 60 -19.62 -26.53 14.36
N GLU A 61 -18.81 -27.37 15.01
CA GLU A 61 -17.44 -27.00 15.36
C GLU A 61 -16.60 -26.89 14.08
N LEU A 62 -15.80 -25.83 13.99
CA LEU A 62 -14.93 -25.61 12.85
C LEU A 62 -13.66 -26.43 12.98
N ASP A 63 -13.41 -27.29 12.00
CA ASP A 63 -12.12 -27.96 11.89
C ASP A 63 -11.04 -26.99 11.41
N LEU A 64 -10.27 -26.46 12.36
CA LEU A 64 -9.18 -25.53 12.11
C LEU A 64 -7.99 -26.19 11.39
N SER A 65 -7.90 -27.52 11.37
CA SER A 65 -6.77 -28.24 10.78
C SER A 65 -6.77 -28.18 9.24
N HIS A 66 -7.96 -28.01 8.65
CA HIS A 66 -8.15 -27.93 7.20
C HIS A 66 -8.10 -26.50 6.64
N LEU A 67 -7.88 -25.49 7.49
CA LEU A 67 -7.88 -24.10 7.04
C LEU A 67 -6.64 -23.78 6.20
N PRO A 68 -6.81 -23.03 5.09
CA PRO A 68 -5.66 -22.56 4.32
C PRO A 68 -4.79 -21.67 5.20
N LYS A 69 -3.48 -21.71 4.96
CA LYS A 69 -2.55 -20.79 5.62
C LYS A 69 -2.95 -19.36 5.26
N SER A 70 -3.11 -18.53 6.29
CA SER A 70 -3.36 -17.10 6.10
C SER A 70 -2.32 -16.51 5.15
N PRO A 71 -2.72 -15.66 4.17
CA PRO A 71 -1.78 -15.00 3.28
C PRO A 71 -0.81 -14.21 4.14
N ARG A 72 0.41 -14.74 4.29
CA ARG A 72 1.51 -13.99 4.86
C ARG A 72 1.81 -12.90 3.84
N TYR A 73 1.68 -11.65 4.25
CA TYR A 73 2.35 -10.58 3.54
C TYR A 73 3.85 -10.86 3.74
N ASP A 74 4.45 -11.58 2.80
CA ASP A 74 5.90 -11.70 2.76
C ASP A 74 6.40 -10.27 2.66
N ASN A 75 7.00 -9.78 3.75
CA ASN A 75 7.83 -8.58 3.73
C ASN A 75 9.08 -8.92 2.92
N ASP A 76 8.92 -9.14 1.62
CA ASP A 76 10.02 -9.03 0.69
C ASP A 76 10.43 -7.56 0.72
N ASN A 77 11.50 -7.30 1.46
CA ASN A 77 12.12 -6.00 1.69
C ASN A 77 11.86 -5.01 0.54
N ASP A 78 10.87 -4.13 0.72
CA ASP A 78 10.39 -3.16 -0.28
C ASP A 78 11.37 -1.98 -0.47
N ASN A 79 12.65 -2.19 -0.14
CA ASN A 79 13.76 -1.28 -0.42
C ASN A 79 13.86 -1.01 -1.94
N ASN A 80 13.38 -1.98 -2.74
CA ASN A 80 13.49 -1.92 -4.18
C ASN A 80 12.44 -0.99 -4.82
N ARG A 81 11.30 -0.70 -4.17
CA ARG A 81 10.29 0.23 -4.73
C ARG A 81 10.74 1.68 -4.64
N GLY A 82 11.39 2.07 -3.53
CA GLY A 82 12.06 3.37 -3.42
C GLY A 82 13.17 3.54 -4.48
N ILE A 83 14.03 2.53 -4.64
CA ILE A 83 15.11 2.56 -5.64
C ILE A 83 14.56 2.54 -7.08
N LYS A 84 13.49 1.80 -7.36
CA LYS A 84 12.81 1.80 -8.67
C LYS A 84 12.25 3.18 -9.01
N GLN A 85 11.65 3.87 -8.03
CA GLN A 85 11.14 5.23 -8.24
C GLN A 85 12.28 6.24 -8.44
N LEU A 86 13.34 6.16 -7.64
CA LEU A 86 14.51 7.03 -7.78
C LEU A 86 15.19 6.87 -9.14
N LYS A 87 15.35 5.63 -9.61
CA LYS A 87 15.90 5.33 -10.95
C LYS A 87 15.07 5.95 -12.08
N LYS A 88 13.74 5.91 -11.98
CA LYS A 88 12.85 6.56 -12.96
C LYS A 88 13.05 8.07 -12.98
N ILE A 89 13.04 8.71 -11.82
CA ILE A 89 13.20 10.17 -11.70
C ILE A 89 14.54 10.61 -12.30
N LEU A 90 15.63 9.90 -11.98
CA LEU A 90 16.97 10.21 -12.50
C LEU A 90 17.07 10.09 -14.03
N ALA A 91 16.40 9.10 -14.62
CA ALA A 91 16.38 8.95 -16.08
C ALA A 91 15.63 10.10 -16.77
N PHE A 92 14.48 10.53 -16.21
CA PHE A 92 13.72 11.64 -16.76
C PHE A 92 14.50 12.97 -16.69
N THR A 93 15.17 13.24 -15.57
CA THR A 93 15.93 14.48 -15.41
C THR A 93 17.12 14.55 -16.36
N LEU A 94 17.89 13.47 -16.51
CA LEU A 94 19.02 13.41 -17.44
C LEU A 94 18.60 13.57 -18.91
N SER A 95 17.43 13.01 -19.28
CA SER A 95 16.90 13.16 -20.64
C SER A 95 16.47 14.61 -20.93
N PHE A 96 15.75 15.24 -20.00
CA PHE A 96 15.30 16.63 -20.15
C PHE A 96 16.47 17.63 -20.16
N THR A 97 17.50 17.42 -19.34
CA THR A 97 18.68 18.29 -19.34
C THR A 97 19.50 18.15 -20.63
N GLY A 98 19.64 16.94 -21.16
CA GLY A 98 20.27 16.71 -22.46
C GLY A 98 19.57 17.47 -23.60
N LEU A 99 18.24 17.33 -23.69
CA LEU A 99 17.44 18.01 -24.71
C LEU A 99 17.50 19.53 -24.60
N THR A 100 17.45 20.07 -23.38
CA THR A 100 17.55 21.53 -23.19
C THR A 100 18.91 22.08 -23.60
N LEU A 101 20.00 21.38 -23.28
CA LEU A 101 21.36 21.76 -23.69
C LEU A 101 21.53 21.71 -25.22
N GLU A 102 20.99 20.68 -25.88
CA GLU A 102 21.07 20.55 -27.34
C GLU A 102 20.31 21.68 -28.06
N LEU A 103 19.10 22.00 -27.57
CA LEU A 103 18.31 23.12 -28.10
C LEU A 103 18.99 24.47 -27.90
N VAL A 104 19.60 24.71 -26.73
CA VAL A 104 20.35 25.94 -26.43
C VAL A 104 21.58 26.03 -27.32
N TRP A 105 22.32 24.95 -27.49
CA TRP A 105 23.49 24.89 -28.37
C TRP A 105 23.12 25.17 -29.84
N LEU A 106 22.02 24.60 -30.32
CA LEU A 106 21.49 24.87 -31.66
C LEU A 106 21.07 26.35 -31.85
N ARG A 107 20.48 26.97 -30.82
CA ARG A 107 20.16 28.41 -30.84
C ARG A 107 21.42 29.26 -30.90
N LEU A 108 22.45 28.93 -30.12
CA LEU A 108 23.72 29.66 -30.13
C LEU A 108 24.42 29.56 -31.50
N ARG A 109 24.42 28.38 -32.13
CA ARG A 109 24.99 28.18 -33.47
C ARG A 109 24.28 29.02 -34.54
N LYS A 110 22.94 29.07 -34.49
CA LYS A 110 22.15 29.88 -35.43
C LYS A 110 22.38 31.37 -35.23
N ASN A 111 22.45 31.85 -33.98
CA ASN A 111 22.70 33.25 -33.67
C ASN A 111 24.13 33.70 -34.05
N ALA A 112 25.13 32.82 -33.88
CA ALA A 112 26.51 33.09 -34.28
C ALA A 112 26.67 33.23 -35.81
N SER A 113 25.82 32.56 -36.59
CA SER A 113 25.81 32.66 -38.05
C SER A 113 25.10 33.93 -38.57
N ALA A 114 24.42 34.68 -37.69
CA ALA A 114 23.66 35.88 -38.03
C ALA A 114 24.40 37.20 -37.73
N SER A 115 25.66 37.17 -37.28
CA SER A 115 26.45 38.39 -37.04
C SER A 115 27.41 38.69 -38.19
N PRO A 116 27.13 39.71 -39.06
CA PRO A 116 28.13 40.20 -40.00
C PRO A 116 29.17 41.01 -39.21
N ARG A 117 30.44 40.57 -39.25
CA ARG A 117 31.58 41.33 -38.73
C ARG A 117 31.57 42.73 -39.34
N LYS A 118 31.21 43.76 -38.56
CA LYS A 118 31.54 45.14 -38.91
C LYS A 118 33.04 45.33 -38.77
N SER A 119 33.74 45.31 -39.90
CA SER A 119 35.13 45.73 -40.02
C SER A 119 35.22 47.22 -39.71
N VAL A 120 35.81 47.57 -38.57
CA VAL A 120 36.19 48.95 -38.26
C VAL A 120 37.49 49.23 -39.01
N ARG A 121 37.38 49.97 -40.11
CA ARG A 121 38.50 50.47 -40.91
C ARG A 121 38.91 51.83 -40.35
N TYR A 122 40.02 51.87 -39.59
CA TYR A 122 40.67 53.13 -39.24
C TYR A 122 41.28 53.75 -40.50
N ARG A 123 40.97 55.01 -40.78
CA ARG A 123 41.56 55.81 -41.86
C ARG A 123 42.35 56.93 -41.19
N PHE A 124 43.65 57.00 -41.50
CA PHE A 124 44.57 58.07 -41.07
C PHE A 124 44.15 59.43 -41.63
#